data_AF-A0A2E4YTP9-F1
#
_entry.id   AF-A0A2E4YTP9-F1
#
_cell.length_a   1.000
_cell.length_b   1.000
_cell.length_c   1.000
_cell.angle_alpha   90.00
_cell.angle_beta   90.00
_cell.angle_gamma   90.00
#
_symmetry.space_group_name_H-M   'P 1'
#
loop_
_entity.id
_entity.type
_entity.pdbx_description
1 polymer ?
#
loop_
_entity_poly.entity_id
_entity_poly.type
_entity_poly.pdbx_seq_one_letter_code
_entity_poly.pdbx_strand_id
1 'polypeptide(L)'
;MVSYFINKTIDTPINNWAIKFLVESSGYKAVKSNTITDQVKLYYGNDLVEINSLSNSIIIQQKKTSPSAIFSFNEKSRLKELSFDIIEATILLLTDKIHSNLNKEHYDKHNRLKGACSYQFKNGSIQKPIVNYYVLLIKNSIKEKFLLTPIPFYPKDYTSVVVLSHDVDEPDRYAILKRQKEKIKHLNFENKLYYAWIFLRKYIRKIIFGGHKSYWNFEKILALESKYGFSSSFFFSAKSRFEKGSNFKLDNSYDIDHQEFQKLFSLLNDKGFEIGLHSSYNANTNLSFFEDEKNRLEKIAKRQVIGNRHHFWNLGKNEDQTLLAHHKSGFKYDSSIAFNDCPGFRRSTALPFYPYNSENNITLSTLQIPNFLMDTNLVNGENEEEIVQKAIVFINELTKAQGVASINWHVRMAYPTDKKLSLYARVYMKIIEHLSNTKNVWVTSFENYYQWQKEREDLINAQ
;
A
#
# COMPACT_ATOMS: atom_id res chain seq x y z
N MET A 1 4.63 -11.58 37.34
CA MET A 1 5.15 -10.19 37.23
C MET A 1 4.44 -9.52 36.08
N VAL A 2 3.61 -8.54 36.38
CA VAL A 2 2.62 -8.00 35.44
C VAL A 2 3.20 -6.76 34.77
N SER A 3 3.21 -6.77 33.45
CA SER A 3 3.70 -5.68 32.62
C SER A 3 2.52 -4.79 32.25
N TYR A 4 2.54 -3.52 32.64
CA TYR A 4 1.43 -2.60 32.38
C TYR A 4 1.85 -1.43 31.50
N PHE A 5 1.05 -1.15 30.47
CA PHE A 5 1.16 -0.01 29.57
C PHE A 5 0.07 1.02 29.89
N ILE A 6 0.42 2.14 30.53
CA ILE A 6 -0.54 3.16 30.95
C ILE A 6 -0.71 4.22 29.85
N ASN A 7 -1.96 4.51 29.48
CA ASN A 7 -2.32 5.80 28.89
C ASN A 7 -3.33 6.51 29.82
N LYS A 8 -2.95 7.67 30.37
CA LYS A 8 -3.83 8.47 31.22
C LYS A 8 -4.80 9.25 30.33
N THR A 9 -6.06 8.83 30.29
CA THR A 9 -7.24 9.54 29.74
C THR A 9 -7.25 9.86 28.24
N ILE A 10 -7.82 8.95 27.45
CA ILE A 10 -9.20 8.99 26.92
C ILE A 10 -9.47 7.55 26.43
N ASP A 11 -10.42 6.86 27.03
CA ASP A 11 -10.83 5.51 26.62
C ASP A 11 -11.69 5.53 25.33
N THR A 12 -11.16 6.11 24.25
CA THR A 12 -11.85 6.10 22.97
C THR A 12 -11.49 4.87 22.15
N PRO A 13 -12.38 4.41 21.27
CA PRO A 13 -12.07 3.31 20.37
C PRO A 13 -10.85 3.61 19.47
N ILE A 14 -10.61 4.86 19.07
CA ILE A 14 -9.44 5.25 18.26
C ILE A 14 -8.11 5.17 19.03
N ASN A 15 -8.09 5.54 20.31
CA ASN A 15 -6.90 5.38 21.16
C ASN A 15 -6.60 3.89 21.37
N ASN A 16 -7.63 3.10 21.64
CA ASN A 16 -7.49 1.64 21.76
C ASN A 16 -6.96 1.01 20.47
N TRP A 17 -7.44 1.46 19.30
CA TRP A 17 -6.93 1.04 18.00
C TRP A 17 -5.44 1.37 17.81
N ALA A 18 -5.01 2.60 18.13
CA ALA A 18 -3.61 3.01 17.98
C ALA A 18 -2.66 2.27 18.93
N ILE A 19 -3.07 2.06 20.19
CA ILE A 19 -2.31 1.26 21.17
C ILE A 19 -2.18 -0.17 20.66
N LYS A 20 -3.29 -0.77 20.23
CA LYS A 20 -3.31 -2.13 19.66
C LYS A 20 -2.36 -2.22 18.46
N PHE A 21 -2.41 -1.26 17.54
CA PHE A 21 -1.48 -1.21 16.41
C PHE A 21 -0.02 -1.15 16.87
N LEU A 22 0.35 -0.23 17.76
CA LEU A 22 1.74 -0.07 18.22
C LEU A 22 2.29 -1.34 18.88
N VAL A 23 1.48 -1.97 19.74
CA VAL A 23 1.90 -3.13 20.54
C VAL A 23 1.87 -4.41 19.70
N GLU A 24 0.79 -4.71 18.98
CA GLU A 24 0.71 -5.94 18.18
C GLU A 24 1.68 -5.90 16.98
N SER A 25 1.90 -4.74 16.37
CA SER A 25 2.95 -4.59 15.35
C SER A 25 4.33 -4.88 15.92
N SER A 26 4.60 -4.51 17.18
CA SER A 26 5.87 -4.78 17.85
C SER A 26 6.11 -6.26 18.19
N GLY A 27 5.11 -7.13 17.98
CA GLY A 27 5.19 -8.58 18.17
C GLY A 27 4.74 -9.06 19.54
N TYR A 28 3.96 -8.26 20.28
CA TYR A 28 3.40 -8.64 21.57
C TYR A 28 1.87 -8.62 21.55
N LYS A 29 1.25 -9.51 22.32
CA LYS A 29 -0.17 -9.38 22.66
C LYS A 29 -0.35 -8.48 23.87
N ALA A 30 -1.34 -7.59 23.82
CA ALA A 30 -1.81 -6.87 25.00
C ALA A 30 -3.32 -6.97 25.16
N VAL A 31 -3.76 -7.07 26.42
CA VAL A 31 -5.18 -7.13 26.79
C VAL A 31 -5.56 -5.83 27.47
N LYS A 32 -6.69 -5.26 27.02
CA LYS A 32 -7.29 -4.12 27.72
C LYS A 32 -7.93 -4.63 29.01
N SER A 33 -7.42 -4.21 30.15
CA SER A 33 -8.03 -4.52 31.45
C SER A 33 -7.61 -3.49 32.47
N ASN A 34 -8.54 -3.12 33.36
CA ASN A 34 -8.21 -2.38 34.57
C ASN A 34 -7.92 -3.34 35.74
N THR A 35 -8.19 -4.64 35.59
CA THR A 35 -7.90 -5.67 36.58
C THR A 35 -6.75 -6.54 36.12
N ILE A 36 -5.78 -6.75 37.01
CA ILE A 36 -4.57 -7.51 36.72
C ILE A 36 -4.77 -8.97 37.14
N THR A 37 -4.45 -9.89 36.23
CA THR A 37 -4.39 -11.34 36.51
C THR A 37 -3.03 -11.91 36.07
N ASP A 38 -2.61 -13.02 36.65
CA ASP A 38 -1.34 -13.68 36.30
C ASP A 38 -1.36 -14.37 34.92
N GLN A 39 -2.53 -14.45 34.27
CA GLN A 39 -2.71 -15.17 33.00
C GLN A 39 -2.28 -14.38 31.76
N VAL A 40 -2.15 -13.05 31.85
CA VAL A 40 -1.77 -12.19 30.73
C VAL A 40 -0.43 -11.53 31.01
N LYS A 41 0.46 -11.56 30.02
CA LYS A 41 1.84 -11.06 30.14
C LYS A 41 1.95 -9.54 30.02
N LEU A 42 1.03 -8.91 29.30
CA LEU A 42 1.02 -7.47 29.02
C LEU A 42 -0.41 -6.91 29.02
N TYR A 43 -0.66 -5.92 29.87
CA TYR A 43 -1.93 -5.21 29.98
C TYR A 43 -1.78 -3.77 29.50
N TYR A 44 -2.90 -3.19 29.06
CA TYR A 44 -3.03 -1.74 28.90
C TYR A 44 -4.37 -1.25 29.44
N GLY A 45 -4.41 -0.03 29.97
CA GLY A 45 -5.62 0.57 30.54
C GLY A 45 -5.36 1.91 31.21
N ASN A 46 -6.38 2.39 31.95
CA ASN A 46 -6.47 3.80 32.34
C ASN A 46 -6.50 4.04 33.86
N ASP A 47 -6.72 3.01 34.69
CA ASP A 47 -6.86 3.17 36.14
C ASP A 47 -5.51 3.13 36.86
N LEU A 48 -5.19 4.19 37.60
CA LEU A 48 -3.92 4.37 38.29
C LEU A 48 -3.91 3.84 39.74
N VAL A 49 -5.10 3.60 40.31
CA VAL A 49 -5.24 3.38 41.76
C VAL A 49 -4.61 2.05 42.19
N GLU A 50 -4.70 0.99 41.38
CA GLU A 50 -3.97 -0.26 41.61
C GLU A 50 -2.50 -0.20 41.17
N ILE A 51 -2.15 0.66 40.21
CA ILE A 51 -0.85 0.64 39.51
C ILE A 51 0.27 1.38 40.26
N ASN A 52 -0.06 2.32 41.16
CA ASN A 52 0.95 2.93 42.03
C ASN A 52 1.67 1.90 42.93
N SER A 53 1.13 0.67 43.06
CA SER A 53 1.80 -0.46 43.72
C SER A 53 2.80 -1.20 42.81
N LEU A 54 2.82 -0.95 41.49
CA LEU A 54 3.63 -1.65 40.50
C LEU A 54 4.88 -0.85 40.13
N SER A 55 6.01 -1.23 40.71
CA SER A 55 7.35 -0.76 40.34
C SER A 55 7.78 -1.14 38.90
N ASN A 56 6.98 -1.95 38.20
CA ASN A 56 7.30 -2.51 36.88
C ASN A 56 6.25 -2.18 35.81
N SER A 57 6.16 -0.91 35.40
CA SER A 57 5.27 -0.46 34.31
C SER A 57 5.99 0.42 33.28
N ILE A 58 5.44 0.49 32.06
CA ILE A 58 5.79 1.48 31.04
C ILE A 58 4.64 2.50 31.00
N ILE A 59 4.94 3.75 31.36
CA ILE A 59 3.94 4.82 31.43
C ILE A 59 4.15 5.75 30.24
N ILE A 60 3.14 5.87 29.39
CA ILE A 60 3.08 6.93 28.37
C ILE A 60 2.26 8.07 28.95
N GLN A 61 2.93 9.17 29.22
CA GLN A 61 2.28 10.39 29.67
C GLN A 61 1.72 11.13 28.47
N GLN A 62 0.48 11.61 28.61
CA GLN A 62 -0.10 12.53 27.65
C GLN A 62 0.75 13.80 27.56
N LYS A 63 1.07 14.18 26.33
CA LYS A 63 1.87 15.37 26.01
C LYS A 63 1.19 16.10 24.87
N LYS A 64 1.34 17.42 24.82
CA LYS A 64 0.85 18.20 23.68
C LYS A 64 1.59 17.75 22.41
N THR A 65 0.84 17.31 21.42
CA THR A 65 1.42 16.86 20.13
C THR A 65 1.31 17.96 19.09
N SER A 66 2.43 18.31 18.47
CA SER A 66 2.47 19.20 17.29
C SER A 66 3.11 18.49 16.11
N PRO A 67 2.75 18.83 14.86
CA PRO A 67 3.43 18.30 13.68
C PRO A 67 4.95 18.48 13.73
N SER A 68 5.44 19.65 14.17
CA SER A 68 6.88 19.90 14.29
C SER A 68 7.57 18.91 15.25
N ALA A 69 6.95 18.58 16.38
CA ALA A 69 7.50 17.63 17.34
C ALA A 69 7.53 16.19 16.79
N ILE A 70 6.47 15.78 16.07
CA ILE A 70 6.37 14.48 15.40
C ILE A 70 7.55 14.28 14.42
N PHE A 71 7.83 15.28 13.58
CA PHE A 71 8.85 15.18 12.54
C PHE A 71 10.27 15.53 13.00
N SER A 72 10.45 16.13 14.19
CA SER A 72 11.77 16.28 14.83
C SER A 72 12.24 15.00 15.55
N PHE A 73 11.46 13.92 15.48
CA PHE A 73 11.77 12.65 16.13
C PHE A 73 13.13 12.09 15.70
N ASN A 74 13.92 11.64 16.69
CA ASN A 74 15.18 10.95 16.50
C ASN A 74 14.96 9.46 16.82
N GLU A 75 15.34 8.59 15.89
CA GLU A 75 15.25 7.12 16.02
C GLU A 75 16.02 6.54 17.23
N LYS A 76 16.98 7.29 17.77
CA LYS A 76 17.74 6.92 18.98
C LYS A 76 17.10 7.39 20.29
N SER A 77 16.01 8.17 20.23
CA SER A 77 15.33 8.69 21.41
C SER A 77 14.72 7.56 22.24
N ARG A 78 14.73 7.72 23.56
CA ARG A 78 14.00 6.84 24.48
C ARG A 78 12.55 7.31 24.64
N LEU A 79 11.64 6.41 25.00
CA LEU A 79 10.21 6.71 25.13
C LEU A 79 9.94 7.87 26.10
N LYS A 80 10.72 7.97 27.20
CA LYS A 80 10.59 9.06 28.20
C LYS A 80 11.02 10.43 27.65
N GLU A 81 11.90 10.45 26.65
CA GLU A 81 12.50 11.67 26.07
C GLU A 81 11.63 12.31 24.99
N LEU A 82 10.57 11.63 24.52
CA LEU A 82 9.68 12.18 23.50
C LEU A 82 9.02 13.47 23.99
N SER A 83 9.05 14.52 23.17
CA SER A 83 8.41 15.81 23.47
C SER A 83 6.91 15.84 23.12
N PHE A 84 6.37 14.74 22.59
CA PHE A 84 4.99 14.60 22.11
C PHE A 84 4.36 13.28 22.57
N ASP A 85 3.05 13.13 22.39
CA ASP A 85 2.33 11.89 22.66
C ASP A 85 2.43 10.96 21.45
N ILE A 86 3.09 9.81 21.63
CA ILE A 86 3.32 8.83 20.55
C ILE A 86 2.02 8.19 20.06
N ILE A 87 1.00 8.06 20.91
CA ILE A 87 -0.30 7.49 20.55
C ILE A 87 -1.07 8.49 19.70
N GLU A 88 -1.14 9.74 20.12
CA GLU A 88 -1.76 10.82 19.34
C GLU A 88 -1.04 11.02 18.00
N ALA A 89 0.30 11.03 18.00
CA ALA A 89 1.10 11.11 16.78
C ALA A 89 0.81 9.95 15.81
N THR A 90 0.69 8.72 16.33
CA THR A 90 0.33 7.55 15.53
C THR A 90 -1.05 7.71 14.91
N ILE A 91 -2.04 8.19 15.66
CA ILE A 91 -3.38 8.48 15.14
C ILE A 91 -3.32 9.53 14.03
N LEU A 92 -2.67 10.67 14.29
CA LEU A 92 -2.57 11.77 13.33
C LEU A 92 -1.95 11.35 11.99
N LEU A 93 -0.93 10.48 12.03
CA LEU A 93 -0.23 9.97 10.85
C LEU A 93 -1.03 8.88 10.12
N LEU A 94 -1.54 7.87 10.83
CA LEU A 94 -2.22 6.73 10.22
C LEU A 94 -3.64 7.06 9.76
N THR A 95 -4.34 7.99 10.41
CA THR A 95 -5.65 8.50 9.95
C THR A 95 -5.53 9.77 9.12
N ASP A 96 -4.31 10.28 8.88
CA ASP A 96 -4.04 11.49 8.08
C ASP A 96 -4.72 12.77 8.57
N LYS A 97 -5.23 12.75 9.82
CA LYS A 97 -5.81 13.93 10.46
C LYS A 97 -4.80 15.06 10.59
N ILE A 98 -3.51 14.78 10.52
CA ILE A 98 -2.47 15.80 10.45
C ILE A 98 -2.67 16.76 9.26
N HIS A 99 -3.32 16.34 8.18
CA HIS A 99 -3.59 17.14 6.98
C HIS A 99 -5.04 17.69 6.92
N SER A 100 -5.81 17.65 8.00
CA SER A 100 -7.24 18.05 8.01
C SER A 100 -7.47 19.51 7.62
N ASN A 101 -6.47 20.38 7.81
CA ASN A 101 -6.57 21.82 7.56
C ASN A 101 -6.07 22.24 6.16
N LEU A 102 -5.80 21.29 5.26
CA LEU A 102 -5.33 21.60 3.91
C LEU A 102 -6.48 22.00 2.97
N ASN A 103 -6.24 23.07 2.20
CA ASN A 103 -7.15 23.53 1.15
C ASN A 103 -7.05 22.71 -0.14
N LYS A 104 -8.05 22.86 -1.02
CA LYS A 104 -8.14 22.21 -2.34
C LYS A 104 -6.87 22.32 -3.20
N GLU A 105 -6.15 23.44 -3.12
CA GLU A 105 -4.91 23.68 -3.87
C GLU A 105 -3.76 22.74 -3.49
N HIS A 106 -3.82 22.08 -2.32
CA HIS A 106 -2.83 21.10 -1.88
C HIS A 106 -3.04 19.71 -2.48
N TYR A 107 -4.19 19.50 -3.13
CA TYR A 107 -4.56 18.26 -3.79
C TYR A 107 -4.44 18.43 -5.30
N ASP A 108 -4.20 17.33 -6.01
CA ASP A 108 -4.21 17.33 -7.47
C ASP A 108 -5.64 17.24 -8.03
N LYS A 109 -5.75 17.19 -9.37
CA LYS A 109 -7.04 17.11 -10.07
C LYS A 109 -7.85 15.83 -9.76
N HIS A 110 -7.25 14.84 -9.12
CA HIS A 110 -7.87 13.58 -8.70
C HIS A 110 -8.19 13.57 -7.20
N ASN A 111 -8.03 14.70 -6.50
CA ASN A 111 -8.17 14.83 -5.04
C ASN A 111 -7.11 14.07 -4.23
N ARG A 112 -5.93 13.84 -4.80
CA ARG A 112 -4.82 13.17 -4.09
C ARG A 112 -3.89 14.21 -3.50
N LEU A 113 -3.47 14.02 -2.26
CA LEU A 113 -2.52 14.93 -1.61
C LEU A 113 -1.21 14.96 -2.42
N LYS A 114 -0.79 16.15 -2.86
CA LYS A 114 0.51 16.32 -3.53
C LYS A 114 1.61 16.13 -2.50
N GLY A 115 2.64 15.37 -2.85
CA GLY A 115 3.77 15.10 -1.97
C GLY A 115 4.40 16.37 -1.42
N ALA A 116 4.65 17.37 -2.28
CA ALA A 116 5.23 18.66 -1.87
C ALA A 116 4.38 19.45 -0.86
N CYS A 117 3.07 19.18 -0.79
CA CYS A 117 2.16 19.84 0.14
C CYS A 117 2.06 19.13 1.50
N SER A 118 2.54 17.88 1.58
CA SER A 118 2.48 17.05 2.78
C SER A 118 3.42 17.54 3.89
N TYR A 119 3.06 17.26 5.15
CA TYR A 119 3.94 17.52 6.29
C TYR A 119 5.23 16.70 6.21
N GLN A 120 5.17 15.48 5.66
CA GLN A 120 6.34 14.63 5.48
C GLN A 120 7.39 15.31 4.60
N PHE A 121 6.98 15.85 3.44
CA PHE A 121 7.89 16.54 2.54
C PHE A 121 8.43 17.83 3.14
N LYS A 122 7.54 18.66 3.72
CA LYS A 122 7.91 19.94 4.33
C LYS A 122 8.92 19.80 5.48
N ASN A 123 8.95 18.65 6.14
CA ASN A 123 9.88 18.33 7.22
C ASN A 123 11.00 17.35 6.80
N GLY A 124 11.26 17.16 5.51
CA GLY A 124 12.37 16.33 5.01
C GLY A 124 12.30 14.85 5.40
N SER A 125 11.09 14.33 5.64
CA SER A 125 10.82 13.01 6.18
C SER A 125 9.96 12.13 5.26
N ILE A 126 9.81 12.50 3.98
CA ILE A 126 8.98 11.75 3.02
C ILE A 126 9.46 10.31 2.79
N GLN A 127 10.77 10.11 2.90
CA GLN A 127 11.43 8.82 2.83
C GLN A 127 11.42 8.05 4.14
N LYS A 128 11.06 8.67 5.28
CA LYS A 128 11.14 8.03 6.59
C LYS A 128 9.77 7.52 7.05
N PRO A 129 9.60 6.21 7.28
CA PRO A 129 8.37 5.69 7.86
C PRO A 129 8.41 5.87 9.39
N ILE A 130 8.19 7.11 9.86
CA ILE A 130 8.29 7.50 11.27
C ILE A 130 7.52 6.56 12.22
N VAL A 131 6.34 6.08 11.82
CA VAL A 131 5.52 5.17 12.62
C VAL A 131 6.22 3.83 12.88
N ASN A 132 7.05 3.34 11.94
CA ASN A 132 7.85 2.13 12.17
C ASN A 132 8.80 2.32 13.35
N TYR A 133 9.46 3.48 13.43
CA TYR A 133 10.36 3.78 14.53
C TYR A 133 9.63 3.90 15.87
N TYR A 134 8.36 4.34 15.87
CA TYR A 134 7.52 4.29 17.05
C TYR A 134 7.29 2.84 17.50
N VAL A 135 6.96 1.94 16.57
CA VAL A 135 6.78 0.51 16.86
C VAL A 135 8.08 -0.12 17.38
N LEU A 136 9.24 0.21 16.79
CA LEU A 136 10.55 -0.27 17.27
C LEU A 136 10.89 0.25 18.67
N LEU A 137 10.55 1.50 18.97
CA LEU A 137 10.73 2.08 20.29
C LEU A 137 9.89 1.36 21.35
N ILE A 138 8.62 1.07 21.03
CA ILE A 138 7.74 0.27 21.90
C ILE A 138 8.28 -1.16 22.04
N LYS A 139 8.71 -1.79 20.94
CA LYS A 139 9.29 -3.13 20.93
C LYS A 139 10.44 -3.28 21.92
N ASN A 140 11.41 -2.38 21.82
CA ASN A 140 12.61 -2.39 22.64
C ASN A 140 12.29 -2.05 24.09
N SER A 141 11.40 -1.08 24.33
CA SER A 141 10.99 -0.72 25.69
C SER A 141 10.34 -1.90 26.43
N ILE A 142 9.44 -2.64 25.76
CA ILE A 142 8.80 -3.85 26.31
C ILE A 142 9.84 -4.95 26.55
N LYS A 143 10.73 -5.20 25.58
CA LYS A 143 11.78 -6.21 25.68
C LYS A 143 12.71 -5.95 26.88
N GLU A 144 13.19 -4.72 27.02
CA GLU A 144 14.15 -4.33 28.07
C GLU A 144 13.51 -4.31 29.45
N LYS A 145 12.28 -3.79 29.56
CA LYS A 145 11.61 -3.61 30.86
C LYS A 145 11.00 -4.91 31.39
N PHE A 146 10.47 -5.75 30.50
CA PHE A 146 9.67 -6.91 30.87
C PHE A 146 10.32 -8.25 30.50
N LEU A 147 11.47 -8.23 29.81
CA LEU A 147 12.19 -9.43 29.37
C LEU A 147 11.32 -10.37 28.50
N LEU A 148 10.32 -9.81 27.82
CA LEU A 148 9.45 -10.54 26.90
C LEU A 148 10.13 -10.69 25.53
N THR A 149 9.88 -11.82 24.89
CA THR A 149 10.36 -12.08 23.52
C THR A 149 9.25 -11.77 22.53
N PRO A 150 9.47 -10.84 21.56
CA PRO A 150 8.47 -10.52 20.55
C PRO A 150 8.37 -11.62 19.50
N ILE A 151 7.18 -11.83 18.94
CA ILE A 151 7.02 -12.54 17.68
C ILE A 151 7.78 -11.76 16.58
N PRO A 152 8.66 -12.43 15.80
CA PRO A 152 9.39 -11.79 14.70
C PRO A 152 8.47 -11.04 13.74
N PHE A 153 8.97 -9.95 13.12
CA PHE A 153 8.21 -9.22 12.10
C PHE A 153 7.96 -10.06 10.84
N TYR A 154 8.95 -10.89 10.47
CA TYR A 154 9.05 -11.57 9.19
C TYR A 154 9.51 -13.02 9.40
N PRO A 155 9.28 -13.92 8.42
CA PRO A 155 9.75 -15.29 8.55
C PRO A 155 11.27 -15.33 8.40
N LYS A 156 11.91 -16.38 8.93
CA LYS A 156 13.38 -16.57 8.85
C LYS A 156 14.13 -15.35 9.41
N ASP A 157 15.32 -15.06 8.85
CA ASP A 157 16.18 -13.95 9.25
C ASP A 157 15.91 -12.65 8.45
N TYR A 158 14.73 -12.53 7.82
CA TYR A 158 14.39 -11.32 7.09
C TYR A 158 14.16 -10.14 8.04
N THR A 159 14.68 -8.98 7.66
CA THR A 159 14.55 -7.72 8.41
C THR A 159 13.54 -6.77 7.79
N SER A 160 13.23 -6.93 6.50
CA SER A 160 12.28 -6.09 5.77
C SER A 160 11.68 -6.85 4.59
N VAL A 161 10.64 -6.28 3.98
CA VAL A 161 9.93 -6.90 2.86
C VAL A 161 9.71 -5.88 1.75
N VAL A 162 10.11 -6.23 0.53
CA VAL A 162 9.77 -5.48 -0.68
C VAL A 162 8.72 -6.27 -1.45
N VAL A 163 7.53 -5.68 -1.57
CA VAL A 163 6.44 -6.30 -2.34
C VAL A 163 6.53 -5.85 -3.80
N LEU A 164 6.72 -6.78 -4.72
CA LEU A 164 6.75 -6.47 -6.15
C LEU A 164 5.32 -6.46 -6.71
N SER A 165 5.02 -5.44 -7.50
CA SER A 165 3.70 -5.28 -8.09
C SER A 165 3.69 -4.53 -9.41
N HIS A 166 2.66 -4.81 -10.20
CA HIS A 166 2.50 -4.28 -11.55
C HIS A 166 1.08 -3.85 -11.85
N ASP A 167 0.91 -2.56 -12.16
CA ASP A 167 -0.36 -2.06 -12.70
C ASP A 167 -0.46 -2.38 -14.19
N VAL A 168 -1.58 -2.99 -14.58
CA VAL A 168 -1.86 -3.41 -15.95
C VAL A 168 -2.79 -2.40 -16.61
N ASP A 169 -2.24 -1.29 -17.15
CA ASP A 169 -3.07 -0.24 -17.77
C ASP A 169 -3.21 -0.35 -19.29
N GLU A 170 -2.08 -0.41 -19.97
CA GLU A 170 -2.00 -0.46 -21.43
C GLU A 170 -1.09 -1.65 -21.82
N PRO A 171 -1.47 -2.91 -21.51
CA PRO A 171 -0.71 -4.09 -21.93
C PRO A 171 -0.74 -4.27 -23.46
N ASP A 172 -1.79 -3.77 -24.12
CA ASP A 172 -1.90 -3.68 -25.56
C ASP A 172 -2.23 -2.23 -25.98
N ARG A 173 -1.25 -1.59 -26.61
CA ARG A 173 -1.35 -0.21 -27.13
C ARG A 173 -2.53 -0.02 -28.08
N TYR A 174 -2.94 -1.08 -28.77
CA TYR A 174 -3.98 -1.06 -29.80
C TYR A 174 -5.28 -1.73 -29.33
N ALA A 175 -5.44 -1.98 -28.03
CA ALA A 175 -6.66 -2.55 -27.46
C ALA A 175 -7.94 -1.78 -27.86
N ILE A 176 -7.85 -0.46 -27.99
CA ILE A 176 -8.97 0.39 -28.45
C ILE A 176 -9.45 0.07 -29.88
N LEU A 177 -8.61 -0.57 -30.70
CA LEU A 177 -8.96 -1.00 -32.05
C LEU A 177 -9.64 -2.39 -32.08
N LYS A 178 -9.60 -3.14 -30.98
CA LYS A 178 -10.28 -4.43 -30.86
C LYS A 178 -11.80 -4.23 -30.80
N ARG A 179 -12.56 -5.29 -31.08
CA ARG A 179 -14.01 -5.24 -31.35
C ARG A 179 -14.78 -4.84 -30.08
N GLN A 180 -15.08 -3.54 -29.92
CA GLN A 180 -15.79 -2.97 -28.76
C GLN A 180 -17.21 -2.46 -29.10
N LYS A 181 -17.74 -2.83 -30.28
CA LYS A 181 -18.92 -2.17 -30.90
C LYS A 181 -20.17 -2.14 -30.01
N GLU A 182 -20.43 -3.18 -29.24
CA GLU A 182 -21.61 -3.23 -28.36
C GLU A 182 -21.45 -2.33 -27.14
N LYS A 183 -20.25 -2.29 -26.55
CA LYS A 183 -19.94 -1.49 -25.36
C LYS A 183 -19.99 0.02 -25.66
N ILE A 184 -19.60 0.44 -26.86
CA ILE A 184 -19.59 1.85 -27.28
C ILE A 184 -21.00 2.48 -27.36
N LYS A 185 -22.07 1.66 -27.46
CA LYS A 185 -23.44 2.17 -27.55
C LYS A 185 -23.82 3.05 -26.35
N HIS A 186 -23.27 2.74 -25.17
CA HIS A 186 -23.53 3.45 -23.91
C HIS A 186 -22.82 4.81 -23.79
N LEU A 187 -21.91 5.14 -24.71
CA LEU A 187 -21.21 6.42 -24.69
C LEU A 187 -22.14 7.57 -25.13
N ASN A 188 -22.02 8.71 -24.45
CA ASN A 188 -22.62 9.97 -24.89
C ASN A 188 -21.96 10.47 -26.20
N PHE A 189 -22.57 11.47 -26.83
CA PHE A 189 -22.11 11.99 -28.12
C PHE A 189 -20.65 12.48 -28.10
N GLU A 190 -20.27 13.25 -27.07
CA GLU A 190 -18.90 13.75 -26.91
C GLU A 190 -17.87 12.62 -26.81
N ASN A 191 -18.16 11.59 -26.01
CA ASN A 191 -17.28 10.42 -25.85
C ASN A 191 -17.23 9.57 -27.12
N LYS A 192 -18.30 9.51 -27.92
CA LYS A 192 -18.28 8.86 -29.25
C LYS A 192 -17.37 9.60 -30.23
N LEU A 193 -17.40 10.93 -30.25
CA LEU A 193 -16.47 11.73 -31.06
C LEU A 193 -15.03 11.54 -30.59
N TYR A 194 -14.79 11.59 -29.28
CA TYR A 194 -13.46 11.37 -28.72
C TYR A 194 -12.95 9.95 -29.01
N TYR A 195 -13.81 8.94 -28.92
CA TYR A 195 -13.51 7.57 -29.34
C TYR A 195 -13.07 7.52 -30.80
N ALA A 196 -13.88 8.07 -31.72
CA ALA A 196 -13.60 8.04 -33.15
C ALA A 196 -12.24 8.71 -33.46
N TRP A 197 -11.94 9.83 -32.81
CA TRP A 197 -10.64 10.50 -32.92
C TRP A 197 -9.48 9.63 -32.41
N ILE A 198 -9.58 9.05 -31.20
CA ILE A 198 -8.51 8.18 -30.67
C ILE A 198 -8.34 6.95 -31.57
N PHE A 199 -9.44 6.34 -32.00
CA PHE A 199 -9.45 5.17 -32.88
C PHE A 199 -8.72 5.48 -34.18
N LEU A 200 -9.11 6.55 -34.88
CA LEU A 200 -8.47 6.97 -36.13
C LEU A 200 -6.98 7.24 -35.93
N ARG A 201 -6.61 7.97 -34.87
CA ARG A 201 -5.21 8.28 -34.54
C ARG A 201 -4.38 7.02 -34.29
N LYS A 202 -4.91 6.07 -33.52
CA LYS A 202 -4.23 4.80 -33.20
C LYS A 202 -4.17 3.89 -34.43
N TYR A 203 -5.20 3.89 -35.28
CA TYR A 203 -5.25 3.14 -36.54
C TYR A 203 -4.20 3.63 -37.54
N ILE A 204 -4.16 4.94 -37.83
CA ILE A 204 -3.14 5.56 -38.69
C ILE A 204 -1.73 5.25 -38.16
N ARG A 205 -1.52 5.41 -36.84
CA ARG A 205 -0.23 5.09 -36.21
C ARG A 205 0.14 3.61 -36.36
N LYS A 206 -0.83 2.68 -36.28
CA LYS A 206 -0.57 1.24 -36.46
C LYS A 206 -0.02 0.97 -37.85
N ILE A 207 -0.59 1.60 -38.88
CA ILE A 207 -0.16 1.49 -40.28
C ILE A 207 1.24 2.09 -40.47
N ILE A 208 1.46 3.34 -40.06
CA ILE A 208 2.73 4.06 -40.29
C ILE A 208 3.93 3.36 -39.63
N PHE A 209 3.76 2.81 -38.42
CA PHE A 209 4.87 2.27 -37.63
C PHE A 209 4.95 0.74 -37.65
N GLY A 210 4.39 0.07 -38.67
CA GLY A 210 4.57 -1.38 -38.86
C GLY A 210 3.93 -2.27 -37.80
N GLY A 211 3.01 -1.72 -36.99
CA GLY A 211 1.97 -2.50 -36.37
C GLY A 211 2.31 -3.51 -35.27
N HIS A 212 3.43 -3.47 -34.53
CA HIS A 212 3.53 -4.22 -33.27
C HIS A 212 4.37 -3.49 -32.21
N LYS A 213 3.69 -2.76 -31.32
CA LYS A 213 4.20 -2.47 -29.97
C LYS A 213 3.19 -3.00 -28.97
N SER A 214 3.07 -4.32 -28.93
CA SER A 214 2.41 -4.97 -27.81
C SER A 214 3.32 -4.74 -26.60
N TYR A 215 2.73 -4.25 -25.51
CA TYR A 215 3.41 -4.09 -24.24
C TYR A 215 3.14 -5.31 -23.34
N TRP A 216 2.86 -6.45 -23.97
CA TRP A 216 2.59 -7.73 -23.34
C TRP A 216 3.90 -8.34 -22.86
N ASN A 217 4.40 -7.83 -21.74
CA ASN A 217 5.70 -8.18 -21.19
C ASN A 217 5.62 -9.20 -20.05
N PHE A 218 4.46 -9.79 -19.80
CA PHE A 218 4.21 -10.66 -18.65
C PHE A 218 5.23 -11.79 -18.54
N GLU A 219 5.44 -12.56 -19.61
CA GLU A 219 6.37 -13.69 -19.62
C GLU A 219 7.81 -13.26 -19.32
N LYS A 220 8.21 -12.06 -19.76
CA LYS A 220 9.55 -11.50 -19.52
C LYS A 220 9.72 -11.05 -18.08
N ILE A 221 8.70 -10.41 -17.51
CA ILE A 221 8.66 -10.01 -16.10
C ILE A 221 8.75 -11.27 -15.22
N LEU A 222 7.88 -12.25 -15.49
CA LEU A 222 7.86 -13.53 -14.78
C LEU A 222 9.23 -14.21 -14.84
N ALA A 223 9.85 -14.29 -16.03
CA ALA A 223 11.16 -14.91 -16.19
C ALA A 223 12.27 -14.15 -15.42
N LEU A 224 12.26 -12.81 -15.46
CA LEU A 224 13.22 -11.98 -14.75
C LEU A 224 13.10 -12.14 -13.23
N GLU A 225 11.89 -12.06 -12.69
CA GLU A 225 11.65 -12.15 -11.25
C GLU A 225 11.89 -13.57 -10.74
N SER A 226 11.41 -14.59 -11.46
CA SER A 226 11.60 -16.00 -11.10
C SER A 226 13.08 -16.42 -11.10
N LYS A 227 13.92 -15.80 -11.95
CA LYS A 227 15.37 -16.02 -11.96
C LYS A 227 16.00 -15.79 -10.58
N TYR A 228 15.45 -14.87 -9.80
CA TYR A 228 15.92 -14.53 -8.45
C TYR A 228 15.05 -15.14 -7.34
N GLY A 229 14.10 -16.02 -7.68
CA GLY A 229 13.16 -16.61 -6.73
C GLY A 229 12.08 -15.64 -6.25
N PHE A 230 11.86 -14.53 -6.97
CA PHE A 230 10.85 -13.54 -6.62
C PHE A 230 9.50 -13.88 -7.25
N SER A 231 8.45 -13.36 -6.63
CA SER A 231 7.08 -13.34 -7.14
C SER A 231 6.54 -11.92 -7.03
N SER A 232 5.53 -11.60 -7.84
CA SER A 232 4.90 -10.28 -7.85
C SER A 232 3.39 -10.39 -8.03
N SER A 233 2.73 -9.23 -7.95
CA SER A 233 1.27 -9.11 -8.00
C SER A 233 0.86 -8.23 -9.17
N PHE A 234 -0.02 -8.71 -10.05
CA PHE A 234 -0.50 -7.97 -11.20
C PHE A 234 -1.92 -7.45 -10.94
N PHE A 235 -2.10 -6.13 -10.98
CA PHE A 235 -3.40 -5.49 -10.80
C PHE A 235 -4.08 -5.26 -12.15
N PHE A 236 -5.18 -5.96 -12.42
CA PHE A 236 -5.94 -5.89 -13.67
C PHE A 236 -7.22 -5.11 -13.53
N SER A 237 -7.51 -4.24 -14.50
CA SER A 237 -8.81 -3.60 -14.64
C SER A 237 -9.83 -4.61 -15.13
N ALA A 238 -10.83 -4.88 -14.30
CA ALA A 238 -11.93 -5.77 -14.65
C ALA A 238 -13.03 -5.09 -15.46
N LYS A 239 -12.96 -3.77 -15.65
CA LYS A 239 -13.92 -2.97 -16.40
C LYS A 239 -13.20 -2.12 -17.44
N SER A 240 -13.65 -2.22 -18.68
CA SER A 240 -13.14 -1.39 -19.77
C SER A 240 -13.76 -0.01 -19.76
N ARG A 241 -13.04 1.02 -20.23
CA ARG A 241 -13.51 2.42 -20.36
C ARG A 241 -14.81 2.60 -21.15
N PHE A 242 -15.21 1.61 -21.95
CA PHE A 242 -16.43 1.61 -22.75
C PHE A 242 -17.67 1.16 -21.96
N GLU A 243 -17.48 0.63 -20.76
CA GLU A 243 -18.56 0.04 -19.97
C GLU A 243 -19.24 1.09 -19.08
N LYS A 244 -20.51 0.83 -18.74
CA LYS A 244 -21.30 1.71 -17.88
C LYS A 244 -20.62 1.87 -16.51
N GLY A 245 -20.61 3.09 -15.99
CA GLY A 245 -19.97 3.43 -14.71
C GLY A 245 -18.48 3.77 -14.82
N SER A 246 -17.81 3.38 -15.91
CA SER A 246 -16.39 3.71 -16.13
C SER A 246 -16.17 5.18 -16.44
N ASN A 247 -14.96 5.65 -16.21
CA ASN A 247 -14.47 6.92 -16.73
C ASN A 247 -13.87 6.73 -18.12
N PHE A 248 -14.56 7.18 -19.16
CA PHE A 248 -14.14 7.00 -20.55
C PHE A 248 -12.71 7.52 -20.85
N LYS A 249 -12.30 8.61 -20.19
CA LYS A 249 -11.02 9.27 -20.44
C LYS A 249 -9.86 8.65 -19.65
N LEU A 250 -10.16 8.08 -18.48
CA LEU A 250 -9.14 7.64 -17.52
C LEU A 250 -9.01 6.12 -17.47
N ASP A 251 -10.09 5.35 -17.54
CA ASP A 251 -10.04 3.88 -17.41
C ASP A 251 -9.40 3.19 -18.60
N ASN A 252 -9.05 1.91 -18.46
CA ASN A 252 -8.26 1.16 -19.44
C ASN A 252 -9.08 0.70 -20.65
N SER A 253 -8.43 0.55 -21.81
CA SER A 253 -9.13 0.21 -23.08
C SER A 253 -9.32 -1.29 -23.31
N TYR A 254 -8.51 -2.12 -22.65
CA TYR A 254 -8.57 -3.56 -22.85
C TYR A 254 -9.79 -4.16 -22.16
N ASP A 255 -10.04 -5.42 -22.47
CA ASP A 255 -11.13 -6.21 -21.91
C ASP A 255 -10.59 -7.59 -21.53
N ILE A 256 -10.75 -7.94 -20.26
CA ILE A 256 -10.25 -9.21 -19.71
C ILE A 256 -11.02 -10.43 -20.22
N ASP A 257 -12.18 -10.24 -20.87
CA ASP A 257 -12.93 -11.33 -21.50
C ASP A 257 -12.19 -11.93 -22.72
N HIS A 258 -11.24 -11.18 -23.30
CA HIS A 258 -10.48 -11.67 -24.45
C HIS A 258 -9.63 -12.90 -24.10
N GLN A 259 -9.57 -13.87 -25.02
CA GLN A 259 -8.91 -15.17 -24.82
C GLN A 259 -7.44 -15.05 -24.37
N GLU A 260 -6.74 -14.01 -24.79
CA GLU A 260 -5.36 -13.70 -24.38
C GLU A 260 -5.22 -13.52 -22.86
N PHE A 261 -6.19 -12.88 -22.19
CA PHE A 261 -6.21 -12.72 -20.74
C PHE A 261 -6.52 -14.03 -20.02
N GLN A 262 -7.41 -14.86 -20.56
CA GLN A 262 -7.67 -16.19 -19.98
C GLN A 262 -6.40 -17.06 -19.98
N LYS A 263 -5.63 -17.03 -21.08
CA LYS A 263 -4.32 -17.72 -21.16
C LYS A 263 -3.32 -17.12 -20.16
N LEU A 264 -3.28 -15.79 -20.04
CA LEU A 264 -2.43 -15.11 -19.08
C LEU A 264 -2.78 -15.47 -17.63
N PHE A 265 -4.05 -15.45 -17.25
CA PHE A 265 -4.46 -15.81 -15.89
C PHE A 265 -4.13 -17.26 -15.56
N SER A 266 -4.31 -18.19 -16.51
CA SER A 266 -3.82 -19.57 -16.35
C SER A 266 -2.31 -19.59 -16.07
N LEU A 267 -1.52 -18.88 -16.88
CA LEU A 267 -0.07 -18.80 -16.69
C LEU A 267 0.32 -18.22 -15.32
N LEU A 268 -0.32 -17.13 -14.89
CA LEU A 268 -0.05 -16.50 -13.59
C LEU A 268 -0.38 -17.46 -12.44
N ASN A 269 -1.52 -18.17 -12.53
CA ASN A 269 -1.92 -19.18 -11.56
C ASN A 269 -0.89 -20.32 -11.48
N ASP A 270 -0.49 -20.87 -12.63
CA ASP A 270 0.46 -21.99 -12.73
C ASP A 270 1.86 -21.61 -12.21
N LYS A 271 2.22 -20.33 -12.32
CA LYS A 271 3.53 -19.81 -11.90
C LYS A 271 3.52 -19.20 -10.49
N GLY A 272 2.38 -19.18 -9.79
CA GLY A 272 2.28 -18.65 -8.44
C GLY A 272 2.39 -17.12 -8.35
N PHE A 273 2.02 -16.39 -9.41
CA PHE A 273 1.94 -14.93 -9.41
C PHE A 273 0.52 -14.48 -9.07
N GLU A 274 0.41 -13.41 -8.29
CA GLU A 274 -0.90 -12.95 -7.81
C GLU A 274 -1.65 -12.16 -8.89
N ILE A 275 -2.98 -12.36 -8.90
CA ILE A 275 -3.94 -11.59 -9.68
C ILE A 275 -4.74 -10.71 -8.72
N GLY A 276 -4.49 -9.40 -8.74
CA GLY A 276 -5.19 -8.39 -7.96
C GLY A 276 -6.16 -7.56 -8.82
N LEU A 277 -7.13 -6.90 -8.18
CA LEU A 277 -8.04 -5.98 -8.88
C LEU A 277 -7.43 -4.58 -8.99
N HIS A 278 -7.39 -4.03 -10.21
CA HIS A 278 -7.16 -2.62 -10.45
C HIS A 278 -8.50 -1.89 -10.62
N SER A 279 -9.16 -1.59 -9.50
CA SER A 279 -10.53 -1.05 -9.51
C SER A 279 -10.64 0.21 -10.35
N SER A 280 -11.73 0.31 -11.12
CA SER A 280 -11.95 1.40 -12.05
C SER A 280 -11.95 2.77 -11.37
N TYR A 281 -11.61 3.80 -12.12
CA TYR A 281 -11.42 5.15 -11.59
C TYR A 281 -12.61 5.67 -10.80
N ASN A 282 -13.84 5.36 -11.24
CA ASN A 282 -15.08 5.78 -10.60
C ASN A 282 -15.64 4.77 -9.58
N ALA A 283 -14.94 3.68 -9.25
CA ALA A 283 -15.43 2.68 -8.32
C ALA A 283 -15.79 3.26 -6.94
N ASN A 284 -15.09 4.31 -6.49
CA ASN A 284 -15.39 5.02 -5.24
C ASN A 284 -16.75 5.74 -5.22
N THR A 285 -17.43 5.88 -6.36
CA THR A 285 -18.75 6.52 -6.44
C THR A 285 -19.90 5.58 -6.08
N ASN A 286 -19.66 4.26 -6.11
CA ASN A 286 -20.69 3.26 -5.83
C ASN A 286 -20.05 1.93 -5.41
N LEU A 287 -20.38 1.47 -4.19
CA LEU A 287 -19.91 0.20 -3.64
C LEU A 287 -20.06 -0.98 -4.61
N SER A 288 -21.22 -1.09 -5.29
CA SER A 288 -21.49 -2.21 -6.20
C SER A 288 -20.46 -2.33 -7.34
N PHE A 289 -19.78 -1.24 -7.71
CA PHE A 289 -18.75 -1.31 -8.76
C PHE A 289 -17.52 -2.11 -8.33
N PHE A 290 -17.11 -2.01 -7.07
CA PHE A 290 -16.01 -2.82 -6.55
C PHE A 290 -16.38 -4.30 -6.54
N GLU A 291 -17.59 -4.64 -6.09
CA GLU A 291 -18.10 -6.02 -6.03
C GLU A 291 -18.24 -6.62 -7.43
N ASP A 292 -18.87 -5.90 -8.36
CA ASP A 292 -19.05 -6.34 -9.75
C ASP A 292 -17.70 -6.59 -10.45
N GLU A 293 -16.75 -5.68 -10.28
CA GLU A 293 -15.42 -5.75 -10.89
C GLU A 293 -14.61 -6.91 -10.30
N LYS A 294 -14.64 -7.07 -8.98
CA LYS A 294 -14.00 -8.18 -8.28
C LYS A 294 -14.59 -9.52 -8.75
N ASN A 295 -15.92 -9.68 -8.69
CA ASN A 295 -16.61 -10.91 -9.10
C ASN A 295 -16.34 -11.27 -10.56
N ARG A 296 -16.29 -10.26 -11.45
CA ARG A 296 -15.94 -10.48 -12.86
C ARG A 296 -14.51 -10.98 -13.01
N LEU A 297 -13.54 -10.35 -12.34
CA LEU A 297 -12.14 -10.79 -12.40
C LEU A 297 -11.98 -12.20 -11.84
N GLU A 298 -12.59 -12.50 -10.69
CA GLU A 298 -12.54 -13.85 -10.07
C GLU A 298 -13.07 -14.92 -11.02
N LYS A 299 -14.21 -14.66 -11.67
CA LYS A 299 -14.82 -15.58 -12.63
C LYS A 299 -13.90 -15.89 -13.80
N ILE A 300 -13.22 -14.89 -14.36
CA ILE A 300 -12.40 -15.04 -15.57
C ILE A 300 -11.02 -15.60 -15.21
N ALA A 301 -10.43 -15.15 -14.10
CA ALA A 301 -9.16 -15.62 -13.57
C ALA A 301 -9.24 -17.00 -12.93
N LYS A 302 -10.46 -17.49 -12.63
CA LYS A 302 -10.75 -18.76 -11.95
C LYS A 302 -10.02 -18.88 -10.61
N ARG A 303 -9.95 -17.77 -9.87
CA ARG A 303 -9.29 -17.66 -8.57
C ARG A 303 -9.99 -16.58 -7.74
N GLN A 304 -9.93 -16.70 -6.43
CA GLN A 304 -10.30 -15.61 -5.53
C GLN A 304 -9.35 -14.41 -5.72
N VAL A 305 -9.89 -13.20 -5.70
CA VAL A 305 -9.16 -11.94 -5.80
C VAL A 305 -9.20 -11.28 -4.44
N ILE A 306 -8.09 -11.34 -3.71
CA ILE A 306 -8.03 -10.84 -2.33
C ILE A 306 -7.52 -9.40 -2.24
N GLY A 307 -6.83 -8.92 -3.27
CA GLY A 307 -6.14 -7.64 -3.29
C GLY A 307 -6.76 -6.59 -4.19
N ASN A 308 -6.63 -5.32 -3.79
CA ASN A 308 -7.02 -4.16 -4.59
C ASN A 308 -5.90 -3.12 -4.71
N ARG A 309 -5.88 -2.43 -5.84
CA ARG A 309 -5.27 -1.11 -5.99
C ARG A 309 -6.18 -0.26 -6.87
N HIS A 310 -6.71 0.81 -6.33
CA HIS A 310 -7.59 1.72 -7.06
C HIS A 310 -6.80 2.42 -8.18
N HIS A 311 -7.31 2.39 -9.40
CA HIS A 311 -6.77 3.15 -10.53
C HIS A 311 -6.55 4.62 -10.16
N PHE A 312 -5.37 5.14 -10.52
CA PHE A 312 -4.85 6.45 -10.10
C PHE A 312 -4.71 6.63 -8.58
N TRP A 313 -4.79 5.58 -7.75
CA TRP A 313 -4.89 5.74 -6.29
C TRP A 313 -6.03 6.70 -5.89
N ASN A 314 -7.13 6.66 -6.64
CA ASN A 314 -8.25 7.61 -6.51
C ASN A 314 -9.18 7.24 -5.35
N LEU A 315 -8.77 7.55 -4.13
CA LEU A 315 -9.61 7.36 -2.94
C LEU A 315 -10.72 8.42 -2.80
N GLY A 316 -10.82 9.37 -3.75
CA GLY A 316 -11.81 10.43 -3.74
C GLY A 316 -11.54 11.49 -2.66
N LYS A 317 -12.53 12.37 -2.41
CA LYS A 317 -12.42 13.41 -1.37
C LYS A 317 -12.62 12.87 0.04
N ASN A 318 -13.44 11.84 0.19
CA ASN A 318 -13.66 11.14 1.45
C ASN A 318 -12.97 9.77 1.36
N GLU A 319 -11.69 9.75 1.72
CA GLU A 319 -10.89 8.53 1.72
C GLU A 319 -11.49 7.47 2.64
N ASP A 320 -11.95 7.84 3.83
CA ASP A 320 -12.53 6.92 4.83
C ASP A 320 -13.75 6.17 4.28
N GLN A 321 -14.58 6.82 3.46
CA GLN A 321 -15.71 6.17 2.78
C GLN A 321 -15.27 5.19 1.70
N THR A 322 -14.26 5.52 0.91
CA THR A 322 -13.71 4.59 -0.10
C THR A 322 -13.06 3.39 0.56
N LEU A 323 -12.31 3.59 1.65
CA LEU A 323 -11.73 2.51 2.44
C LEU A 323 -12.81 1.61 3.05
N LEU A 324 -13.93 2.19 3.53
CA LEU A 324 -15.08 1.41 3.98
C LEU A 324 -15.72 0.62 2.83
N ALA A 325 -15.73 1.15 1.61
CA ALA A 325 -16.21 0.42 0.44
C ALA A 325 -15.30 -0.76 0.09
N HIS A 326 -13.97 -0.60 0.18
CA HIS A 326 -13.04 -1.72 0.03
C HIS A 326 -13.31 -2.84 1.06
N HIS A 327 -13.54 -2.45 2.32
CA HIS A 327 -13.92 -3.36 3.40
C HIS A 327 -15.22 -4.13 3.09
N LYS A 328 -16.28 -3.43 2.69
CA LYS A 328 -17.58 -4.04 2.38
C LYS A 328 -17.53 -4.98 1.16
N SER A 329 -16.67 -4.66 0.19
CA SER A 329 -16.43 -5.51 -0.99
C SER A 329 -15.61 -6.78 -0.69
N GLY A 330 -15.16 -6.94 0.57
CA GLY A 330 -14.45 -8.11 1.03
C GLY A 330 -13.03 -8.23 0.51
N PHE A 331 -12.35 -7.13 0.18
CA PHE A 331 -10.91 -7.16 -0.06
C PHE A 331 -10.17 -7.44 1.23
N LYS A 332 -9.18 -8.32 1.15
CA LYS A 332 -8.32 -8.69 2.27
C LYS A 332 -7.22 -7.67 2.49
N TYR A 333 -6.68 -7.10 1.42
CA TYR A 333 -5.75 -5.99 1.47
C TYR A 333 -6.00 -4.99 0.34
N ASP A 334 -5.49 -3.79 0.52
CA ASP A 334 -5.47 -2.72 -0.49
C ASP A 334 -4.14 -1.94 -0.42
N SER A 335 -3.70 -1.43 -1.56
CA SER A 335 -2.45 -0.66 -1.70
C SER A 335 -2.67 0.64 -2.47
N SER A 336 -3.73 1.37 -2.10
CA SER A 336 -4.15 2.60 -2.76
C SER A 336 -3.70 3.88 -2.03
N ILE A 337 -3.16 3.77 -0.81
CA ILE A 337 -2.65 4.91 -0.05
C ILE A 337 -1.19 5.17 -0.41
N ALA A 338 -0.96 6.10 -1.35
CA ALA A 338 0.38 6.42 -1.85
C ALA A 338 0.50 7.87 -2.40
N PHE A 339 1.73 8.33 -2.63
CA PHE A 339 2.00 9.60 -3.31
C PHE A 339 2.17 9.38 -4.83
N ASN A 340 1.28 9.96 -5.63
CA ASN A 340 1.33 9.84 -7.09
C ASN A 340 2.50 10.59 -7.73
N ASP A 341 2.91 11.71 -7.16
CA ASP A 341 3.84 12.66 -7.75
C ASP A 341 5.29 12.49 -7.28
N CYS A 342 5.53 11.73 -6.23
CA CYS A 342 6.88 11.44 -5.74
C CYS A 342 6.97 10.14 -4.93
N PRO A 343 8.18 9.54 -4.81
CA PRO A 343 8.46 8.46 -3.87
C PRO A 343 8.24 8.83 -2.41
N GLY A 344 7.72 7.89 -1.62
CA GLY A 344 7.73 7.94 -0.16
C GLY A 344 6.48 7.41 0.53
N PHE A 345 6.46 7.54 1.86
CA PHE A 345 5.48 6.90 2.73
C PHE A 345 4.30 7.83 3.05
N ARG A 346 3.16 7.65 2.36
CA ARG A 346 2.00 8.54 2.42
C ARG A 346 1.41 8.76 3.82
N ARG A 347 1.41 7.71 4.66
CA ARG A 347 0.94 7.75 6.06
C ARG A 347 2.10 7.70 7.06
N SER A 348 3.32 8.03 6.61
CA SER A 348 4.57 7.92 7.39
C SER A 348 4.78 6.53 8.02
N THR A 349 4.29 5.48 7.37
CA THR A 349 4.41 4.09 7.81
C THR A 349 4.82 3.21 6.64
N ALA A 350 5.67 2.24 6.95
CA ALA A 350 6.01 1.08 6.16
C ALA A 350 5.61 -0.21 6.90
N LEU A 351 4.64 -0.14 7.81
CA LEU A 351 4.00 -1.31 8.41
C LEU A 351 2.57 -1.37 7.88
N PRO A 352 2.05 -2.59 7.63
CA PRO A 352 0.68 -2.70 7.21
C PRO A 352 -0.22 -2.39 8.41
N PHE A 353 -1.41 -1.85 8.16
CA PHE A 353 -2.33 -1.51 9.23
C PHE A 353 -3.77 -1.64 8.78
N TYR A 354 -4.65 -1.95 9.72
CA TYR A 354 -6.09 -1.92 9.51
C TYR A 354 -6.58 -0.49 9.78
N PRO A 355 -7.14 0.23 8.78
CA PRO A 355 -7.58 1.60 8.98
C PRO A 355 -8.70 1.69 10.03
N TYR A 356 -8.71 2.79 10.77
CA TYR A 356 -9.82 3.14 11.65
C TYR A 356 -10.76 4.08 10.92
N ASN A 357 -12.01 3.67 10.71
CA ASN A 357 -13.04 4.54 10.16
C ASN A 357 -13.67 5.35 11.30
N SER A 358 -13.39 6.66 11.32
CA SER A 358 -13.83 7.52 12.42
C SER A 358 -15.35 7.77 12.42
N GLU A 359 -15.98 7.78 11.25
CA GLU A 359 -17.43 8.01 11.12
C GLU A 359 -18.24 6.85 11.74
N ASN A 360 -17.78 5.61 11.58
CA ASN A 360 -18.48 4.40 12.03
C ASN A 360 -17.92 3.84 13.35
N ASN A 361 -16.82 4.39 13.87
CA ASN A 361 -16.09 3.91 15.05
C ASN A 361 -15.70 2.41 14.98
N ILE A 362 -15.25 1.98 13.79
CA ILE A 362 -14.81 0.60 13.57
C ILE A 362 -13.40 0.55 12.98
N THR A 363 -12.68 -0.52 13.30
CA THR A 363 -11.48 -0.91 12.55
C THR A 363 -11.91 -1.72 11.32
N LEU A 364 -11.47 -1.29 10.14
CA LEU A 364 -11.75 -1.98 8.89
C LEU A 364 -10.93 -3.27 8.80
N SER A 365 -11.47 -4.30 8.14
CA SER A 365 -10.77 -5.59 7.97
C SER A 365 -9.87 -5.67 6.73
N THR A 366 -9.89 -4.67 5.85
CA THR A 366 -8.98 -4.59 4.69
C THR A 366 -7.65 -4.01 5.13
N LEU A 367 -6.60 -4.82 5.06
CA LEU A 367 -5.24 -4.43 5.43
C LEU A 367 -4.68 -3.43 4.42
N GLN A 368 -4.24 -2.26 4.88
CA GLN A 368 -3.50 -1.33 4.03
C GLN A 368 -2.03 -1.74 4.01
N ILE A 369 -1.50 -2.03 2.82
CA ILE A 369 -0.08 -2.34 2.63
C ILE A 369 0.57 -1.18 1.85
N PRO A 370 1.51 -0.43 2.46
CA PRO A 370 2.05 0.80 1.88
C PRO A 370 2.72 0.60 0.51
N ASN A 371 2.51 1.54 -0.41
CA ASN A 371 3.31 1.68 -1.63
C ASN A 371 4.21 2.91 -1.52
N PHE A 372 5.51 2.74 -1.77
CA PHE A 372 6.52 3.80 -1.58
C PHE A 372 7.21 4.23 -2.87
N LEU A 373 7.17 3.40 -3.91
CA LEU A 373 7.79 3.68 -5.21
C LEU A 373 6.82 3.33 -6.33
N MET A 374 6.79 4.16 -7.37
CA MET A 374 6.16 3.84 -8.65
C MET A 374 7.06 4.31 -9.78
N ASP A 375 7.12 3.54 -10.85
CA ASP A 375 7.93 3.86 -12.03
C ASP A 375 7.86 5.33 -12.48
N THR A 376 6.66 5.92 -12.64
CA THR A 376 6.47 7.30 -13.12
C THR A 376 6.77 8.37 -12.08
N ASN A 377 6.75 8.05 -10.79
CA ASN A 377 7.12 9.00 -9.74
C ASN A 377 8.63 8.98 -9.44
N LEU A 378 9.27 7.83 -9.70
CA LEU A 378 10.70 7.62 -9.50
C LEU A 378 11.52 8.12 -10.70
N VAL A 379 11.14 7.70 -11.92
CA VAL A 379 11.85 8.02 -13.17
C VAL A 379 11.50 9.44 -13.60
N ASN A 380 12.23 10.40 -13.03
CA ASN A 380 12.14 11.82 -13.37
C ASN A 380 13.55 12.35 -13.65
N GLY A 381 13.89 12.49 -14.94
CA GLY A 381 15.22 12.88 -15.40
C GLY A 381 15.81 11.90 -16.41
N GLU A 382 17.05 12.16 -16.84
CA GLU A 382 17.75 11.37 -17.86
C GLU A 382 18.85 10.47 -17.29
N ASN A 383 19.35 10.75 -16.08
CA ASN A 383 20.43 9.97 -15.47
C ASN A 383 19.90 8.71 -14.78
N GLU A 384 20.14 7.56 -15.41
CA GLU A 384 19.75 6.24 -14.90
C GLU A 384 20.36 5.91 -13.54
N GLU A 385 21.63 6.25 -13.32
CA GLU A 385 22.33 5.91 -12.08
C GLU A 385 21.76 6.68 -10.90
N GLU A 386 21.51 7.98 -11.06
CA GLU A 386 20.86 8.80 -10.03
C GLU A 386 19.47 8.27 -9.67
N ILE A 387 18.69 7.82 -10.66
CA ILE A 387 17.36 7.27 -10.45
C ILE A 387 17.43 5.96 -9.66
N VAL A 388 18.36 5.07 -10.02
CA VAL A 388 18.57 3.81 -9.30
C VAL A 388 19.06 4.08 -7.88
N GLN A 389 20.00 5.00 -7.69
CA GLN A 389 20.47 5.39 -6.35
C GLN A 389 19.35 5.96 -5.50
N LYS A 390 18.44 6.76 -6.08
CA LYS A 390 17.25 7.22 -5.38
C LYS A 390 16.40 6.06 -4.89
N ALA A 391 16.13 5.05 -5.73
CA ALA A 391 15.38 3.86 -5.31
C ALA A 391 16.08 3.10 -4.17
N ILE A 392 17.41 2.94 -4.26
CA ILE A 392 18.23 2.28 -3.24
C ILE A 392 18.14 3.02 -1.90
N VAL A 393 18.14 4.37 -1.89
CA VAL A 393 17.96 5.15 -0.65
C VAL A 393 16.65 4.80 0.05
N PHE A 394 15.54 4.67 -0.70
CA PHE A 394 14.26 4.28 -0.12
C PHE A 394 14.26 2.82 0.36
N ILE A 395 14.89 1.89 -0.37
CA ILE A 395 15.01 0.46 0.02
C ILE A 395 15.85 0.32 1.30
N ASN A 396 16.93 1.09 1.43
CA ASN A 396 17.77 1.11 2.61
C ASN A 396 17.01 1.65 3.83
N GLU A 397 16.24 2.72 3.66
CA GLU A 397 15.42 3.29 4.73
C GLU A 397 14.29 2.32 5.14
N LEU A 398 13.67 1.62 4.19
CA LEU A 398 12.72 0.53 4.46
C LEU A 398 13.35 -0.59 5.31
N THR A 399 14.58 -0.99 4.97
CA THR A 399 15.32 -2.04 5.68
C THR A 399 15.71 -1.60 7.09
N LYS A 400 16.20 -0.38 7.23
CA LYS A 400 16.54 0.23 8.52
C LYS A 400 15.32 0.30 9.45
N ALA A 401 14.15 0.64 8.90
CA ALA A 401 12.90 0.75 9.63
C ALA A 401 12.17 -0.59 9.85
N GLN A 402 12.75 -1.72 9.44
CA GLN A 402 12.13 -3.05 9.49
C GLN A 402 10.71 -3.06 8.90
N GLY A 403 10.54 -2.47 7.70
CA GLY A 403 9.23 -2.27 7.07
C GLY A 403 8.91 -3.22 5.92
N VAL A 404 7.63 -3.22 5.55
CA VAL A 404 7.07 -3.73 4.30
C VAL A 404 6.55 -2.59 3.43
N ALA A 405 6.93 -2.58 2.16
CA ALA A 405 6.34 -1.64 1.21
C ALA A 405 6.44 -2.14 -0.23
N SER A 406 5.49 -1.73 -1.07
CA SER A 406 5.45 -2.17 -2.46
C SER A 406 6.12 -1.21 -3.43
N ILE A 407 6.79 -1.79 -4.42
CA ILE A 407 7.21 -1.14 -5.65
C ILE A 407 6.15 -1.42 -6.70
N ASN A 408 5.62 -0.36 -7.32
CA ASN A 408 4.71 -0.47 -8.46
C ASN A 408 5.43 -0.18 -9.78
N TRP A 409 5.40 -1.13 -10.70
CA TRP A 409 5.96 -0.95 -12.04
C TRP A 409 4.94 -1.35 -13.10
N HIS A 410 4.47 -0.42 -13.93
CA HIS A 410 3.52 -0.74 -14.97
C HIS A 410 4.11 -1.75 -15.96
N VAL A 411 3.32 -2.75 -16.36
CA VAL A 411 3.76 -3.82 -17.27
C VAL A 411 4.36 -3.28 -18.57
N ARG A 412 3.81 -2.15 -19.07
CA ARG A 412 4.32 -1.48 -20.27
C ARG A 412 5.73 -0.92 -20.14
N MET A 413 6.18 -0.65 -18.91
CA MET A 413 7.46 -0.01 -18.60
C MET A 413 8.51 -0.98 -18.08
N ALA A 414 8.12 -2.16 -17.58
CA ALA A 414 9.03 -3.13 -16.96
C ALA A 414 10.00 -3.78 -17.95
N TYR A 415 9.63 -3.84 -19.25
CA TYR A 415 10.47 -4.42 -20.29
C TYR A 415 10.17 -3.77 -21.64
N PRO A 416 11.07 -3.04 -22.31
CA PRO A 416 10.66 -2.20 -23.42
C PRO A 416 11.15 -2.80 -24.74
N THR A 417 10.19 -2.97 -25.65
CA THR A 417 10.45 -2.95 -27.10
C THR A 417 10.45 -1.51 -27.64
N ASP A 418 10.07 -0.51 -26.83
CA ASP A 418 10.03 0.91 -27.21
C ASP A 418 11.21 1.70 -26.62
N LYS A 419 12.03 2.33 -27.48
CA LYS A 419 13.14 3.20 -27.07
C LYS A 419 12.73 4.25 -26.03
N LYS A 420 11.50 4.80 -26.11
CA LYS A 420 11.00 5.81 -25.16
C LYS A 420 10.79 5.28 -23.73
N LEU A 421 10.59 3.97 -23.58
CA LEU A 421 10.40 3.32 -22.27
C LEU A 421 11.67 2.57 -21.82
N SER A 422 12.76 2.70 -22.58
CA SER A 422 14.01 1.96 -22.33
C SER A 422 14.64 2.29 -20.97
N LEU A 423 14.61 3.56 -20.56
CA LEU A 423 15.13 3.98 -19.26
C LEU A 423 14.39 3.30 -18.11
N TYR A 424 13.06 3.27 -18.15
CA TYR A 424 12.24 2.65 -17.12
C TYR A 424 12.61 1.19 -16.90
N ALA A 425 12.75 0.40 -17.97
CA ALA A 425 13.08 -1.00 -17.78
C ALA A 425 14.51 -1.24 -17.32
N ARG A 426 15.48 -0.43 -17.78
CA ARG A 426 16.86 -0.54 -17.28
C ARG A 426 16.92 -0.23 -15.79
N VAL A 427 16.20 0.81 -15.34
CA VAL A 427 16.03 1.11 -13.91
C VAL A 427 15.38 -0.06 -13.17
N TYR A 428 14.28 -0.62 -13.69
CA TYR A 428 13.61 -1.76 -13.08
C TYR A 428 14.53 -2.99 -12.95
N MET A 429 15.22 -3.37 -14.03
CA MET A 429 16.18 -4.49 -14.01
C MET A 429 17.30 -4.26 -12.99
N LYS A 430 17.84 -3.05 -12.89
CA LYS A 430 18.85 -2.69 -11.88
C LYS A 430 18.31 -2.74 -10.45
N ILE A 431 17.05 -2.35 -10.23
CA ILE A 431 16.39 -2.48 -8.92
C ILE A 431 16.20 -3.96 -8.56
N ILE A 432 15.71 -4.80 -9.48
CA ILE A 432 15.55 -6.24 -9.27
C ILE A 432 16.90 -6.91 -8.97
N GLU A 433 17.94 -6.57 -9.73
CA GLU A 433 19.30 -7.05 -9.48
C GLU A 433 19.83 -6.59 -8.12
N HIS A 434 19.64 -5.33 -7.75
CA HIS A 434 20.01 -4.83 -6.42
C HIS A 434 19.30 -5.60 -5.31
N LEU A 435 17.99 -5.80 -5.42
CA LEU A 435 17.20 -6.57 -4.46
C LEU A 435 17.70 -8.02 -4.32
N SER A 436 18.07 -8.67 -5.42
CA SER A 436 18.63 -10.03 -5.41
C SER A 436 19.96 -10.15 -4.65
N ASN A 437 20.73 -9.06 -4.59
CA ASN A 437 21.99 -8.98 -3.88
C ASN A 437 21.84 -8.43 -2.45
N THR A 438 20.64 -7.98 -2.06
CA THR A 438 20.40 -7.39 -0.75
C THR A 438 20.03 -8.47 0.25
N LYS A 439 20.91 -8.70 1.23
CA LYS A 439 20.67 -9.69 2.29
C LYS A 439 19.50 -9.27 3.18
N ASN A 440 18.80 -10.26 3.73
CA ASN A 440 17.73 -10.09 4.71
C ASN A 440 16.53 -9.25 4.25
N VAL A 441 16.34 -9.07 2.94
CA VAL A 441 15.12 -8.51 2.35
C VAL A 441 14.30 -9.65 1.75
N TRP A 442 13.06 -9.81 2.21
CA TRP A 442 12.12 -10.71 1.57
C TRP A 442 11.46 -10.02 0.39
N VAL A 443 11.67 -10.53 -0.82
CA VAL A 443 11.06 -9.97 -2.04
C VAL A 443 9.95 -10.91 -2.51
N THR A 444 8.71 -10.41 -2.58
CA THR A 444 7.53 -11.28 -2.72
C THR A 444 6.30 -10.55 -3.27
N SER A 445 5.20 -11.28 -3.49
CA SER A 445 3.87 -10.73 -3.84
C SER A 445 3.10 -10.23 -2.61
N PHE A 446 2.01 -9.49 -2.83
CA PHE A 446 1.12 -9.08 -1.74
C PHE A 446 0.41 -10.30 -1.13
N GLU A 447 -0.05 -11.26 -1.92
CA GLU A 447 -0.71 -12.50 -1.47
C GLU A 447 0.17 -13.26 -0.49
N ASN A 448 1.44 -13.49 -0.84
CA ASN A 448 2.40 -14.20 0.00
C ASN A 448 2.69 -13.43 1.29
N TYR A 449 2.87 -12.10 1.21
CA TYR A 449 3.06 -11.29 2.40
C TYR A 449 1.82 -11.27 3.31
N TYR A 450 0.63 -11.18 2.71
CA TYR A 450 -0.63 -11.20 3.44
C TYR A 450 -0.83 -12.53 4.20
N GLN A 451 -0.51 -13.67 3.57
CA GLN A 451 -0.55 -14.98 4.23
C GLN A 451 0.35 -15.02 5.47
N TRP A 452 1.61 -14.59 5.32
CA TRP A 452 2.51 -14.46 6.47
C TRP A 452 1.96 -13.52 7.55
N GLN A 453 1.41 -12.38 7.16
CA GLN A 453 0.85 -11.41 8.11
C GLN A 453 -0.30 -12.03 8.92
N LYS A 454 -1.11 -12.91 8.31
CA LYS A 454 -2.16 -13.64 9.02
C LYS A 454 -1.63 -14.70 9.96
N GLU A 455 -0.66 -15.50 9.53
CA GLU A 455 0.02 -16.45 10.41
C GLU A 455 0.67 -15.74 11.61
N ARG A 456 1.30 -14.58 11.38
CA ARG A 456 1.88 -13.76 12.43
C ARG A 456 0.83 -13.22 13.41
N GLU A 457 -0.30 -12.73 12.90
CA GLU A 457 -1.42 -12.29 13.74
C GLU A 457 -1.94 -13.42 14.64
N ASP A 458 -2.04 -14.64 14.11
CA ASP A 458 -2.45 -15.82 14.88
C ASP A 458 -1.43 -16.19 15.96
N LEU A 459 -0.13 -16.14 15.63
CA LEU A 459 0.95 -16.34 16.60
C LEU A 459 0.93 -15.30 17.73
N ILE A 460 0.65 -14.04 17.41
CA ILE A 460 0.50 -12.98 18.43
C ILE A 460 -0.74 -13.25 19.28
N ASN A 461 -1.86 -13.64 18.68
CA ASN A 461 -3.10 -13.91 19.43
C ASN A 461 -2.99 -15.15 20.34
N ALA A 462 -2.05 -16.05 20.07
CA ALA A 462 -1.78 -17.23 20.88
C ALA A 462 -0.83 -16.98 22.07
N GLN A 463 -0.20 -15.79 22.17
CA GLN A 463 0.66 -15.39 23.31
C GLN A 463 -0.15 -15.10 24.57
#